data_AF-H2Z230-F1
#
_entry.id   AF-H2Z230-F1
#
_cell.length_a   1.000
_cell.length_b   1.000
_cell.length_c   1.000
_cell.angle_alpha   90.00
_cell.angle_beta   90.00
_cell.angle_gamma   90.00
#
_symmetry.space_group_name_H-M   'P 1'
#
loop_
_entity.id
_entity.type
_entity.pdbx_description
1 polymer ?
#
loop_
_entity_poly.entity_id
_entity_poly.type
_entity_poly.pdbx_seq_one_letter_code
_entity_poly.pdbx_strand_id
1 'polypeptide(L)'
;MDIRGQMVYMPECKAMLFLGSPNLRTLEELNKTGMFISDIAIHDATRDVILVGEQTTAQESLKRRMDKLRGSLEENNEALEQERRLNVDLLYSIFPVDIAEDLWLGKQVKARQLQNVTMLFSDIVGFTSICATCSPMEVISMLSNLYVLFDKQCGVYDVYKMRIGIHTGSVVTGVVGTRMPRYCLFGNNVTLANKFESHSESGK
;
A
#
# COMPACT_ATOMS: atom_id res chain seq x y z
N MET A 1 -19.15 56.98 -4.84
CA MET A 1 -17.95 56.42 -4.17
C MET A 1 -18.21 56.51 -2.68
N ASP A 2 -18.01 55.43 -1.94
CA ASP A 2 -18.14 55.41 -0.48
C ASP A 2 -16.75 55.60 0.14
N ILE A 3 -16.63 56.52 1.10
CA ILE A 3 -15.35 56.91 1.72
C ILE A 3 -15.55 56.90 3.23
N ARG A 4 -14.80 56.05 3.93
CA ARG A 4 -14.89 55.92 5.39
C ARG A 4 -13.70 56.62 6.04
N GLY A 5 -13.98 57.45 7.04
CA GLY A 5 -12.98 58.35 7.60
C GLY A 5 -13.47 59.07 8.85
N GLN A 6 -12.60 59.93 9.38
CA GLN A 6 -12.84 60.74 10.57
C GLN A 6 -12.94 62.23 10.20
N MET A 7 -13.90 62.93 10.80
CA MET A 7 -13.94 64.40 10.78
C MET A 7 -13.18 64.95 11.99
N VAL A 8 -12.29 65.90 11.75
CA VAL A 8 -11.44 66.55 12.76
C VAL A 8 -11.64 68.06 12.66
N TYR A 9 -11.97 68.71 13.77
CA TYR A 9 -12.07 70.18 13.80
C TYR A 9 -10.68 70.81 13.90
N MET A 10 -10.38 71.77 13.04
CA MET A 10 -9.16 72.58 13.05
C MET A 10 -9.48 73.99 13.58
N PRO A 11 -9.16 74.32 14.85
CA PRO A 11 -9.56 75.60 15.45
C PRO A 11 -8.94 76.82 14.76
N GLU A 12 -7.70 76.68 14.29
CA GLU A 12 -6.89 77.73 13.64
C GLU A 12 -7.55 78.26 12.36
N CYS A 13 -8.08 77.34 11.54
CA CYS A 13 -8.77 77.65 10.29
C CYS A 13 -10.30 77.70 10.43
N LYS A 14 -10.83 77.40 11.63
CA LYS A 14 -12.28 77.24 11.92
C LYS A 14 -13.02 76.30 10.97
N ALA A 15 -12.35 75.22 10.56
CA ALA A 15 -12.83 74.29 9.54
C ALA A 15 -12.91 72.85 10.05
N MET A 16 -13.76 72.03 9.42
CA MET A 16 -13.74 70.57 9.59
C MET A 16 -12.87 69.95 8.48
N LEU A 17 -11.77 69.31 8.85
CA LEU A 17 -11.00 68.44 7.97
C LEU A 17 -11.67 67.05 7.97
N PHE A 18 -11.76 66.41 6.81
CA PHE A 18 -12.13 65.00 6.70
C PHE A 18 -10.94 64.20 6.20
N LEU A 19 -10.52 63.19 6.97
CA LEU A 19 -9.48 62.25 6.61
C LEU A 19 -10.12 60.88 6.43
N GLY A 20 -10.12 60.32 5.22
CA GLY A 20 -10.81 59.06 4.93
C GLY A 20 -10.28 58.34 3.71
N SER A 21 -10.52 57.03 3.70
CA SER A 21 -10.07 56.08 2.69
C SER A 21 -11.26 55.51 1.92
N PRO A 22 -11.12 55.20 0.62
CA PRO A 22 -12.20 54.64 -0.17
C PRO A 22 -12.57 53.23 0.31
N ASN A 23 -13.86 52.94 0.43
CA ASN A 23 -14.34 51.66 0.95
C ASN A 23 -14.32 50.56 -0.13
N LEU A 24 -13.14 50.03 -0.42
CA LEU A 24 -12.89 49.05 -1.49
C LEU A 24 -12.23 47.77 -0.97
N ARG A 25 -12.44 46.66 -1.67
CA ARG A 25 -11.87 45.33 -1.36
C ARG A 25 -11.19 44.63 -2.53
N THR A 26 -11.48 45.02 -3.77
CA THR A 26 -10.96 44.36 -4.98
C THR A 26 -10.46 45.37 -6.01
N LEU A 27 -9.54 44.93 -6.89
CA LEU A 27 -9.09 45.75 -8.03
C LEU A 27 -10.23 46.03 -9.03
N GLU A 28 -11.23 45.13 -9.13
CA GLU A 28 -12.43 45.38 -9.91
C GLU A 28 -13.25 46.57 -9.38
N GLU A 29 -13.48 46.68 -8.08
CA GLU A 29 -14.23 47.82 -7.49
C GLU A 29 -13.47 49.15 -7.67
N LEU A 30 -12.14 49.12 -7.53
CA LEU A 30 -11.26 50.25 -7.76
C LEU A 30 -11.36 50.74 -9.23
N ASN A 31 -11.27 49.83 -10.19
CA ASN A 31 -11.40 50.16 -11.61
C ASN A 31 -12.83 50.62 -11.97
N LYS A 32 -13.87 49.97 -11.43
CA LYS A 32 -15.29 50.39 -11.58
C LYS A 32 -15.60 51.76 -10.98
N THR A 33 -14.78 52.24 -10.03
CA THR A 33 -14.90 53.59 -9.45
C THR A 33 -13.96 54.61 -10.09
N GLY A 34 -13.17 54.21 -11.10
CA GLY A 34 -12.31 55.10 -11.89
C GLY A 34 -11.05 55.57 -11.17
N MET A 35 -10.66 54.91 -10.07
CA MET A 35 -9.41 55.19 -9.36
C MET A 35 -8.31 54.20 -9.73
N PHE A 36 -7.07 54.62 -9.53
CA PHE A 36 -5.88 53.80 -9.70
C PHE A 36 -5.26 53.46 -8.33
N ILE A 37 -4.48 52.37 -8.28
CA ILE A 37 -3.77 51.97 -7.05
C ILE A 37 -2.63 52.95 -6.70
N SER A 38 -2.32 53.92 -7.56
CA SER A 38 -1.48 55.09 -7.26
C SER A 38 -2.14 56.08 -6.29
N ASP A 39 -3.47 56.13 -6.28
CA ASP A 39 -4.25 57.20 -5.66
C ASP A 39 -4.52 56.90 -4.17
N ILE A 40 -4.37 55.64 -3.77
CA ILE A 40 -4.38 55.18 -2.39
C ILE A 40 -2.95 55.22 -1.84
N ALA A 41 -2.72 55.97 -0.76
CA ALA A 41 -1.39 56.16 -0.18
C ALA A 41 -0.74 54.84 0.27
N ILE A 42 0.61 54.78 0.25
CA ILE A 42 1.38 53.56 0.60
C ILE A 42 1.16 53.14 2.06
N HIS A 43 0.81 54.08 2.95
CA HIS A 43 0.52 53.83 4.37
C HIS A 43 -0.98 53.60 4.67
N ASP A 44 -1.83 53.55 3.66
CA ASP A 44 -3.27 53.26 3.82
C ASP A 44 -3.49 51.74 3.76
N ALA A 45 -3.98 51.16 4.86
CA ALA A 45 -4.24 49.71 4.97
C ALA A 45 -5.23 49.17 3.92
N THR A 46 -6.05 50.03 3.30
CA THR A 46 -6.92 49.68 2.16
C THR A 46 -6.10 49.14 0.99
N ARG A 47 -4.88 49.68 0.77
CA ARG A 47 -3.95 49.25 -0.27
C ARG A 47 -3.53 47.79 -0.09
N ASP A 48 -3.13 47.43 1.13
CA ASP A 48 -2.69 46.08 1.47
C ASP A 48 -3.85 45.08 1.39
N VAL A 49 -5.05 45.46 1.84
CA VAL A 49 -6.26 44.62 1.74
C VAL A 49 -6.57 44.25 0.29
N ILE A 50 -6.51 45.22 -0.64
CA ILE A 50 -6.77 44.99 -2.07
C ILE A 50 -5.70 44.06 -2.67
N LEU A 51 -4.42 44.29 -2.37
CA LEU A 51 -3.30 43.48 -2.89
C LEU A 51 -3.33 42.04 -2.35
N VAL A 52 -3.61 41.86 -1.06
CA VAL A 52 -3.75 40.52 -0.44
C VAL A 52 -4.99 39.80 -1.02
N GLY A 53 -6.11 40.51 -1.23
CA GLY A 53 -7.31 39.96 -1.85
C GLY A 53 -7.05 39.39 -3.24
N GLU A 54 -6.37 40.15 -4.10
CA GLU A 54 -5.98 39.70 -5.44
C GLU A 54 -5.01 38.51 -5.38
N GLN A 55 -4.00 38.57 -4.52
CA GLN A 55 -3.03 37.48 -4.33
C GLN A 55 -3.70 36.18 -3.85
N THR A 56 -4.64 36.26 -2.89
CA THR A 56 -5.41 35.09 -2.46
C THR A 56 -6.30 34.54 -3.58
N THR A 57 -6.93 35.40 -4.39
CA THR A 57 -7.76 34.97 -5.52
C THR A 57 -6.93 34.24 -6.58
N ALA A 58 -5.77 34.79 -6.94
CA ALA A 58 -4.84 34.15 -7.87
C ALA A 58 -4.34 32.79 -7.36
N GLN A 59 -4.00 32.68 -6.07
CA GLN A 59 -3.54 31.44 -5.46
C GLN A 59 -4.65 30.42 -5.18
N GLU A 60 -5.93 30.83 -5.08
CA GLU A 60 -7.01 29.93 -4.70
C GLU A 60 -7.21 28.79 -5.71
N SER A 61 -7.13 29.10 -7.01
CA SER A 61 -7.24 28.10 -8.09
C SER A 61 -6.15 27.03 -8.00
N LEU A 62 -4.91 27.43 -7.68
CA LEU A 62 -3.78 26.55 -7.50
C LEU A 62 -3.91 25.73 -6.21
N LYS A 63 -4.31 26.37 -5.10
CA LYS A 63 -4.55 25.70 -3.82
C LYS A 63 -5.61 24.60 -3.96
N ARG A 64 -6.79 24.92 -4.51
CA ARG A 64 -7.86 23.95 -4.80
C ARG A 64 -7.40 22.78 -5.69
N ARG A 65 -6.42 23.00 -6.58
CA ARG A 65 -5.80 21.94 -7.40
C ARG A 65 -4.80 21.10 -6.61
N MET A 66 -3.99 21.71 -5.75
CA MET A 66 -3.07 21.00 -4.86
C MET A 66 -3.81 20.16 -3.82
N ASP A 67 -4.87 20.69 -3.20
CA ASP A 67 -5.69 19.97 -2.21
C ASP A 67 -6.32 18.71 -2.85
N LYS A 68 -6.83 18.81 -4.09
CA LYS A 68 -7.33 17.66 -4.87
C LYS A 68 -6.23 16.66 -5.23
N LEU A 69 -5.05 17.13 -5.62
CA LEU A 69 -3.90 16.26 -5.92
C LEU A 69 -3.41 15.53 -4.66
N ARG A 70 -3.45 16.17 -3.49
CA ARG A 70 -3.10 15.55 -2.21
C ARG A 70 -4.09 14.47 -1.82
N GLY A 71 -5.39 14.75 -1.84
CA GLY A 71 -6.41 13.73 -1.53
C GLY A 71 -6.28 12.50 -2.42
N SER A 72 -6.12 12.70 -3.74
CA SER A 72 -5.91 11.58 -4.66
C SER A 72 -4.56 10.86 -4.46
N LEU A 73 -3.50 11.56 -4.03
CA LEU A 73 -2.23 10.92 -3.68
C LEU A 73 -2.35 10.08 -2.40
N GLU A 74 -3.06 10.59 -1.40
CA GLU A 74 -3.31 9.94 -0.11
C GLU A 74 -4.19 8.67 -0.32
N GLU A 75 -5.28 8.75 -1.11
CA GLU A 75 -6.10 7.61 -1.55
C GLU A 75 -5.28 6.53 -2.30
N ASN A 76 -4.46 6.93 -3.28
CA ASN A 76 -3.63 6.00 -4.05
C ASN A 76 -2.55 5.33 -3.17
N ASN A 77 -2.01 6.05 -2.18
CA ASN A 77 -0.99 5.51 -1.28
C ASN A 77 -1.59 4.51 -0.28
N GLU A 78 -2.81 4.75 0.23
CA GLU A 78 -3.53 3.78 1.04
C GLU A 78 -3.85 2.50 0.26
N ALA A 79 -4.30 2.63 -1.00
CA ALA A 79 -4.54 1.47 -1.88
C ALA A 79 -3.25 0.68 -2.15
N LEU A 80 -2.13 1.37 -2.39
CA LEU A 80 -0.82 0.75 -2.60
C LEU A 80 -0.32 0.03 -1.34
N GLU A 81 -0.49 0.60 -0.15
CA GLU A 81 -0.10 -0.04 1.12
C GLU A 81 -0.95 -1.29 1.41
N GLN A 82 -2.24 -1.29 1.03
CA GLN A 82 -3.12 -2.47 1.08
C GLN A 82 -2.67 -3.58 0.11
N GLU A 83 -2.41 -3.24 -1.17
CA GLU A 83 -1.92 -4.21 -2.16
C GLU A 83 -0.56 -4.78 -1.75
N ARG A 84 0.35 -3.92 -1.29
CA ARG A 84 1.67 -4.30 -0.76
C ARG A 84 1.54 -5.29 0.40
N ARG A 85 0.63 -5.05 1.35
CA ARG A 85 0.37 -5.96 2.47
C ARG A 85 -0.10 -7.33 1.98
N LEU A 86 -1.11 -7.37 1.10
CA LEU A 86 -1.63 -8.62 0.54
C LEU A 86 -0.53 -9.43 -0.18
N ASN A 87 0.36 -8.75 -0.91
CA ASN A 87 1.48 -9.36 -1.62
C ASN A 87 2.56 -9.92 -0.66
N VAL A 88 2.84 -9.20 0.43
CA VAL A 88 3.75 -9.66 1.50
C VAL A 88 3.17 -10.85 2.28
N ASP A 89 1.90 -10.78 2.68
CA ASP A 89 1.19 -11.86 3.37
C ASP A 89 1.13 -13.13 2.48
N LEU A 90 0.90 -12.97 1.17
CA LEU A 90 0.97 -14.04 0.18
C LEU A 90 2.39 -14.63 0.06
N LEU A 91 3.45 -13.79 0.05
CA LEU A 91 4.83 -14.25 -0.04
C LEU A 91 5.21 -15.15 1.15
N TYR A 92 4.84 -14.75 2.38
CA TYR A 92 5.05 -15.57 3.57
C TYR A 92 4.20 -16.84 3.61
N SER A 93 3.05 -16.88 2.94
CA SER A 93 2.26 -18.13 2.79
C SER A 93 2.89 -19.16 1.83
N ILE A 94 3.81 -18.73 0.97
CA ILE A 94 4.45 -19.57 -0.07
C ILE A 94 5.90 -19.94 0.28
N PHE A 95 6.61 -19.09 1.03
CA PHE A 95 8.03 -19.24 1.34
C PHE A 95 8.30 -19.12 2.85
N PRO A 96 9.30 -19.85 3.39
CA PRO A 96 9.81 -19.59 4.73
C PRO A 96 10.25 -18.13 4.89
N VAL A 97 10.07 -17.56 6.10
CA VAL A 97 10.22 -16.12 6.37
C VAL A 97 11.56 -15.55 5.88
N ASP A 98 12.66 -16.26 6.13
CA ASP A 98 14.01 -15.83 5.74
C ASP A 98 14.24 -15.84 4.21
N ILE A 99 13.50 -16.68 3.48
CA ILE A 99 13.52 -16.76 2.02
C ILE A 99 12.57 -15.72 1.41
N ALA A 100 11.42 -15.48 2.04
CA ALA A 100 10.49 -14.42 1.67
C ALA A 100 11.16 -13.04 1.84
N GLU A 101 11.83 -12.76 2.95
CA GLU A 101 12.59 -11.53 3.16
C GLU A 101 13.71 -11.34 2.11
N ASP A 102 14.49 -12.39 1.82
CA ASP A 102 15.55 -12.29 0.82
C ASP A 102 14.97 -12.00 -0.59
N LEU A 103 13.87 -12.66 -0.97
CA LEU A 103 13.17 -12.42 -2.24
C LEU A 103 12.54 -11.01 -2.31
N TRP A 104 11.89 -10.56 -1.23
CA TRP A 104 11.28 -9.23 -1.14
C TRP A 104 12.32 -8.10 -1.27
N LEU A 105 13.51 -8.30 -0.71
CA LEU A 105 14.64 -7.39 -0.85
C LEU A 105 15.38 -7.51 -2.21
N GLY A 106 14.85 -8.30 -3.15
CA GLY A 106 15.44 -8.49 -4.49
C GLY A 106 16.78 -9.22 -4.49
N LYS A 107 17.16 -9.89 -3.40
CA LYS A 107 18.42 -10.62 -3.29
C LYS A 107 18.30 -11.98 -3.98
N GLN A 108 19.43 -12.48 -4.48
CA GLN A 108 19.51 -13.86 -4.97
C GLN A 108 19.59 -14.83 -3.79
N VAL A 109 18.49 -15.56 -3.53
CA VAL A 109 18.46 -16.66 -2.55
C VAL A 109 19.45 -17.74 -2.99
N LYS A 110 20.55 -17.89 -2.24
CA LYS A 110 21.54 -18.95 -2.47
C LYS A 110 20.98 -20.29 -2.01
N ALA A 111 21.33 -21.36 -2.72
CA ALA A 111 21.05 -22.72 -2.25
C ALA A 111 21.78 -22.99 -0.93
N ARG A 112 21.13 -23.70 0.00
CA ARG A 112 21.65 -23.99 1.34
C ARG A 112 21.54 -25.49 1.61
N GLN A 113 22.48 -26.06 2.36
CA GLN A 113 22.34 -27.42 2.89
C GLN A 113 21.82 -27.35 4.31
N LEU A 114 20.65 -27.93 4.55
CA LEU A 114 20.06 -28.05 5.87
C LEU A 114 20.38 -29.44 6.45
N GLN A 115 20.67 -29.50 7.74
CA GLN A 115 20.85 -30.74 8.50
C GLN A 115 19.63 -30.96 9.40
N ASN A 116 19.41 -32.21 9.81
CA ASN A 116 18.34 -32.62 10.73
C ASN A 116 16.92 -32.20 10.28
N VAL A 117 16.66 -32.19 8.97
CA VAL A 117 15.32 -31.91 8.43
C VAL A 117 14.50 -33.19 8.43
N THR A 118 13.40 -33.19 9.18
CA THR A 118 12.33 -34.18 9.03
C THR A 118 11.37 -33.71 7.96
N MET A 119 11.34 -34.43 6.84
CA MET A 119 10.32 -34.26 5.82
C MET A 119 9.12 -35.13 6.21
N LEU A 120 8.13 -34.55 6.90
CA LEU A 120 6.79 -35.17 6.98
C LEU A 120 6.05 -34.92 5.67
N PHE A 121 5.31 -35.95 5.27
CA PHE A 121 4.98 -36.17 3.87
C PHE A 121 3.95 -37.36 3.78
N SER A 122 2.96 -37.41 2.85
CA SER A 122 1.98 -38.52 2.64
C SER A 122 1.20 -38.49 1.28
N ASP A 123 0.75 -39.63 0.73
CA ASP A 123 -0.17 -39.75 -0.45
C ASP A 123 -1.60 -40.27 -0.10
N ILE A 124 -2.54 -40.22 -1.07
CA ILE A 124 -3.95 -40.65 -0.94
C ILE A 124 -4.16 -42.05 -1.56
N VAL A 125 -4.43 -43.04 -0.71
CA VAL A 125 -4.73 -44.43 -1.11
C VAL A 125 -5.86 -44.48 -2.16
N GLY A 126 -5.56 -45.05 -3.33
CA GLY A 126 -6.55 -45.27 -4.39
C GLY A 126 -6.99 -44.01 -5.14
N PHE A 127 -6.27 -42.88 -5.02
CA PHE A 127 -6.63 -41.61 -5.66
C PHE A 127 -6.93 -41.73 -7.18
N THR A 128 -6.17 -42.54 -7.91
CA THR A 128 -6.41 -42.83 -9.34
C THR A 128 -7.82 -43.40 -9.60
N SER A 129 -8.31 -44.28 -8.73
CA SER A 129 -9.65 -44.88 -8.82
C SER A 129 -10.75 -43.87 -8.46
N ILE A 130 -10.48 -42.98 -7.49
CA ILE A 130 -11.37 -41.86 -7.14
C ILE A 130 -11.51 -40.92 -8.34
N CYS A 131 -10.40 -40.51 -8.96
CA CYS A 131 -10.41 -39.66 -10.17
C CYS A 131 -11.05 -40.32 -11.40
N ALA A 132 -11.10 -41.65 -11.46
CA ALA A 132 -11.75 -42.38 -12.54
C ALA A 132 -13.26 -42.60 -12.32
N THR A 133 -13.76 -42.38 -11.09
CA THR A 133 -15.14 -42.71 -10.67
C THR A 133 -15.97 -41.48 -10.30
N CYS A 134 -15.36 -40.46 -9.68
CA CYS A 134 -16.00 -39.22 -9.26
C CYS A 134 -15.86 -38.12 -10.33
N SER A 135 -16.75 -37.12 -10.30
CA SER A 135 -16.59 -35.94 -11.16
C SER A 135 -15.38 -35.08 -10.72
N PRO A 136 -14.76 -34.32 -11.63
CA PRO A 136 -13.65 -33.43 -11.28
C PRO A 136 -13.97 -32.42 -10.17
N MET A 137 -15.23 -31.96 -10.08
CA MET A 137 -15.67 -31.02 -9.04
C MET A 137 -15.70 -31.67 -7.65
N GLU A 138 -16.11 -32.94 -7.55
CA GLU A 138 -16.10 -33.68 -6.28
C GLU A 138 -14.65 -33.96 -5.82
N VAL A 139 -13.77 -34.33 -6.76
CA VAL A 139 -12.33 -34.53 -6.47
C VAL A 139 -11.68 -33.22 -6.00
N ILE A 140 -11.96 -32.09 -6.66
CA ILE A 140 -11.46 -30.77 -6.25
C ILE A 140 -12.01 -30.37 -4.88
N SER A 141 -13.29 -30.60 -4.61
CA SER A 141 -13.91 -30.34 -3.30
C SER A 141 -13.27 -31.17 -2.19
N MET A 142 -13.08 -32.48 -2.41
CA MET A 142 -12.41 -33.40 -1.48
C MET A 142 -10.99 -32.93 -1.15
N LEU A 143 -10.19 -32.62 -2.18
CA LEU A 143 -8.82 -32.13 -2.01
C LEU A 143 -8.76 -30.79 -1.29
N SER A 144 -9.65 -29.85 -1.63
CA SER A 144 -9.75 -28.54 -0.99
C SER A 144 -10.00 -28.68 0.51
N ASN A 145 -11.03 -29.46 0.89
CA ASN A 145 -11.37 -29.71 2.29
C ASN A 145 -10.21 -30.39 3.05
N LEU A 146 -9.55 -31.38 2.44
CA LEU A 146 -8.40 -32.07 3.02
C LEU A 146 -7.23 -31.12 3.26
N TYR A 147 -6.87 -30.29 2.27
CA TYR A 147 -5.77 -29.34 2.42
C TYR A 147 -6.07 -28.22 3.41
N VAL A 148 -7.30 -27.69 3.46
CA VAL A 148 -7.71 -26.68 4.46
C VAL A 148 -7.61 -27.23 5.90
N LEU A 149 -7.94 -28.51 6.11
CA LEU A 149 -7.75 -29.16 7.41
C LEU A 149 -6.26 -29.31 7.76
N PHE A 150 -5.43 -29.71 6.80
CA PHE A 150 -3.98 -29.77 7.01
C PHE A 150 -3.35 -28.39 7.25
N ASP A 151 -3.74 -27.35 6.51
CA ASP A 151 -3.21 -25.98 6.66
C ASP A 151 -3.50 -25.42 8.05
N LYS A 152 -4.72 -25.64 8.55
CA LYS A 152 -5.08 -25.30 9.93
C LYS A 152 -4.21 -26.02 10.96
N GLN A 153 -3.88 -27.30 10.73
CA GLN A 153 -3.08 -28.10 11.66
C GLN A 153 -1.58 -27.76 11.59
N CYS A 154 -1.05 -27.45 10.40
CA CYS A 154 0.31 -26.95 10.20
C CYS A 154 0.55 -25.64 10.97
N GLY A 155 -0.42 -24.71 10.91
CA GLY A 155 -0.38 -23.44 11.67
C GLY A 155 -0.49 -23.57 13.19
N VAL A 156 -0.92 -24.73 13.72
CA VAL A 156 -0.94 -25.02 15.17
C VAL A 156 0.41 -25.57 15.66
N TYR A 157 1.17 -26.25 14.79
CA TYR A 157 2.45 -26.90 15.15
C TYR A 157 3.69 -26.18 14.60
N ASP A 158 3.54 -25.04 13.94
CA ASP A 158 4.60 -24.27 13.27
C ASP A 158 5.42 -25.12 12.26
N VAL A 159 4.71 -25.93 11.47
CA VAL A 159 5.32 -26.84 10.47
C VAL A 159 5.09 -26.32 9.06
N TYR A 160 6.19 -26.06 8.35
CA TYR A 160 6.16 -25.69 6.93
C TYR A 160 5.68 -26.86 6.05
N LYS A 161 4.62 -26.63 5.27
CA LYS A 161 3.87 -27.65 4.50
C LYS A 161 4.67 -28.27 3.34
N MET A 162 4.59 -29.60 3.22
CA MET A 162 5.48 -30.45 2.42
C MET A 162 4.71 -31.66 1.79
N ARG A 163 5.31 -32.41 0.83
CA ARG A 163 4.70 -33.48 0.00
C ARG A 163 4.72 -34.97 0.48
N ILE A 164 5.55 -35.91 -0.05
CA ILE A 164 5.37 -37.40 0.07
C ILE A 164 6.72 -38.19 0.28
N GLY A 165 7.02 -39.13 1.21
CA GLY A 165 6.48 -39.66 2.51
C GLY A 165 7.55 -39.66 3.66
N ILE A 166 7.21 -39.84 4.95
CA ILE A 166 8.08 -39.46 6.12
C ILE A 166 9.56 -39.95 6.08
N HIS A 167 10.54 -39.04 6.31
CA HIS A 167 11.97 -39.35 6.58
C HIS A 167 12.73 -38.19 7.26
N THR A 168 13.84 -38.47 7.96
CA THR A 168 14.75 -37.45 8.56
C THR A 168 16.15 -37.53 7.99
N GLY A 169 16.73 -36.39 7.56
CA GLY A 169 18.11 -36.35 7.08
C GLY A 169 18.61 -34.95 6.70
N SER A 170 19.73 -34.90 5.98
CA SER A 170 20.23 -33.67 5.36
C SER A 170 19.64 -33.47 3.96
N VAL A 171 19.32 -32.24 3.62
CA VAL A 171 18.69 -31.86 2.35
C VAL A 171 19.36 -30.61 1.77
N VAL A 172 19.41 -30.50 0.46
CA VAL A 172 19.82 -29.26 -0.22
C VAL A 172 18.56 -28.52 -0.64
N THR A 173 18.41 -27.26 -0.26
CA THR A 173 17.25 -26.43 -0.59
C THR A 173 17.66 -25.22 -1.42
N GLY A 174 16.75 -24.72 -2.24
CA GLY A 174 17.01 -23.53 -3.06
C GLY A 174 15.76 -23.06 -3.81
N VAL A 175 15.81 -21.82 -4.31
CA VAL A 175 14.74 -21.24 -5.11
C VAL A 175 15.05 -21.43 -6.60
N VAL A 176 14.09 -21.99 -7.34
CA VAL A 176 14.20 -22.26 -8.78
C VAL A 176 13.23 -21.37 -9.55
N GLY A 177 13.72 -20.73 -10.63
CA GLY A 177 12.94 -19.85 -11.50
C GLY A 177 13.01 -18.37 -11.11
N THR A 178 13.05 -17.49 -12.12
CA THR A 178 13.21 -16.03 -11.93
C THR A 178 11.90 -15.25 -11.99
N ARG A 179 10.94 -15.65 -12.85
CA ARG A 179 9.61 -15.02 -12.96
C ARG A 179 8.53 -15.66 -12.09
N MET A 180 8.72 -16.93 -11.74
CA MET A 180 7.88 -17.69 -10.81
C MET A 180 8.83 -18.49 -9.92
N PRO A 181 9.37 -17.89 -8.85
CA PRO A 181 10.23 -18.60 -7.91
C PRO A 181 9.46 -19.77 -7.28
N ARG A 182 10.14 -20.89 -7.06
CA ARG A 182 9.64 -22.04 -6.32
C ARG A 182 10.70 -22.53 -5.36
N TYR A 183 10.37 -22.65 -4.08
CA TYR A 183 11.26 -23.29 -3.12
C TYR A 183 11.24 -24.80 -3.36
N CYS A 184 12.43 -25.39 -3.55
CA CYS A 184 12.59 -26.79 -3.93
C CYS A 184 13.65 -27.45 -3.05
N LEU A 185 13.44 -28.74 -2.76
CA LEU A 185 14.35 -29.56 -1.97
C LEU A 185 14.89 -30.71 -2.84
N PHE A 186 16.18 -30.98 -2.68
CA PHE A 186 16.94 -31.93 -3.48
C PHE A 186 17.89 -32.78 -2.61
N GLY A 187 18.31 -33.91 -3.17
CA GLY A 187 19.26 -34.84 -2.55
C GLY A 187 18.64 -36.18 -2.18
N ASN A 188 19.51 -37.18 -1.94
CA ASN A 188 19.14 -38.59 -1.80
C ASN A 188 18.07 -38.83 -0.72
N ASN A 189 18.08 -38.06 0.37
CA ASN A 189 17.09 -38.17 1.43
C ASN A 189 15.66 -37.83 0.95
N VAL A 190 15.49 -36.90 0.00
CA VAL A 190 14.17 -36.56 -0.57
C VAL A 190 13.63 -37.73 -1.38
N THR A 191 14.49 -38.37 -2.19
CA THR A 191 14.13 -39.56 -2.98
C THR A 191 13.91 -40.79 -2.09
N LEU A 192 14.62 -40.91 -0.96
CA LEU A 192 14.44 -42.00 0.00
C LEU A 192 13.12 -41.85 0.77
N ALA A 193 12.78 -40.62 1.18
CA ALA A 193 11.49 -40.27 1.78
C ALA A 193 10.31 -40.69 0.87
N ASN A 194 10.36 -40.29 -0.41
CA ASN A 194 9.37 -40.70 -1.42
C ASN A 194 9.37 -42.23 -1.67
N LYS A 195 10.46 -42.95 -1.38
CA LYS A 195 10.47 -44.43 -1.47
C LYS A 195 9.86 -45.10 -0.25
N PHE A 196 10.08 -44.59 0.96
CA PHE A 196 9.43 -45.11 2.16
C PHE A 196 7.91 -44.92 2.09
N GLU A 197 7.47 -43.79 1.53
CA GLU A 197 6.08 -43.54 1.14
C GLU A 197 5.46 -44.70 0.35
N SER A 198 5.97 -44.95 -0.85
CA SER A 198 5.30 -45.84 -1.82
C SER A 198 5.53 -47.33 -1.53
N HIS A 199 6.14 -47.65 -0.37
CA HIS A 199 6.24 -49.00 0.21
C HIS A 199 5.54 -49.08 1.60
N SER A 200 4.86 -48.01 2.03
CA SER A 200 4.07 -48.00 3.27
C SER A 200 2.78 -48.82 3.14
N GLU A 201 2.22 -49.27 4.26
CA GLU A 201 0.92 -49.92 4.29
C GLU A 201 -0.20 -48.88 4.26
N SER A 202 -1.19 -49.08 3.38
CA SER A 202 -2.31 -48.14 3.19
C SER A 202 -3.06 -47.84 4.48
N GLY A 203 -2.95 -46.60 4.96
CA GLY A 203 -3.66 -46.11 6.15
C GLY A 203 -2.94 -46.34 7.49
N LYS A 204 -1.60 -46.48 7.49
CA LYS A 204 -0.75 -46.56 8.68
C LYS A 204 0.37 -45.51 8.67
#